data_AF-A0A6V7J6C3-F1
#
_entry.id   AF-A0A6V7J6C3-F1
#
_cell.length_a   1.000
_cell.length_b   1.000
_cell.length_c   1.000
_cell.angle_alpha   90.00
_cell.angle_beta   90.00
_cell.angle_gamma   90.00
#
_symmetry.space_group_name_H-M   'P 1'
#
loop_
_entity.id
_entity.type
_entity.pdbx_description
1 polymer ?
#
loop_
_entity_poly.entity_id
_entity_poly.type
_entity_poly.pdbx_seq_one_letter_code
_entity_poly.pdbx_strand_id
1 'polypeptide(L)' 'VSHTDDGLEAIVFTAQGDMRQALNNLQSTHNGFGHVNSENVFKVCDEPHPLLIKEMLNSCVQRDINKAYS' A
#
# COMPACT_ATOMS: atom_id res chain seq x y z
N VAL A 1 -14.02 7.63 -13.02
CA VAL A 1 -13.18 7.20 -11.88
C VAL A 1 -11.96 8.09 -11.86
N SER A 2 -11.85 8.97 -10.86
CA SER A 2 -10.68 9.85 -10.71
C SER A 2 -9.49 9.02 -10.23
N HIS A 3 -8.35 9.09 -10.91
CA HIS A 3 -7.18 8.26 -10.62
C HIS A 3 -5.88 8.95 -11.06
N THR A 4 -4.76 8.47 -10.52
CA THR A 4 -3.39 8.81 -10.94
C THR A 4 -2.66 7.57 -11.47
N ASP A 5 -1.63 7.77 -12.29
CA ASP A 5 -0.88 6.66 -12.91
C ASP A 5 -0.19 5.77 -11.86
N ASP A 6 0.37 6.37 -10.80
CA ASP A 6 0.96 5.65 -9.66
C ASP A 6 -0.10 4.88 -8.86
N GLY A 7 -1.34 5.36 -8.83
CA GLY A 7 -2.47 4.63 -8.25
C GLY A 7 -2.78 3.34 -9.02
N LEU A 8 -2.80 3.42 -10.35
CA LEU A 8 -3.01 2.23 -11.19
C LEU A 8 -1.84 1.24 -11.09
N GLU A 9 -0.61 1.74 -11.04
CA GLU A 9 0.58 0.91 -10.84
C GLU A 9 0.55 0.19 -9.47
N ALA A 10 0.13 0.89 -8.41
CA ALA A 10 -0.09 0.29 -7.09
C ALA A 10 -1.18 -0.79 -7.11
N ILE A 11 -2.27 -0.62 -7.87
CA ILE A 11 -3.29 -1.66 -8.06
C ILE A 11 -2.68 -2.90 -8.72
N VAL A 12 -1.90 -2.73 -9.78
CA VAL A 12 -1.23 -3.86 -10.48
C VAL A 12 -0.25 -4.56 -9.55
N PHE A 13 0.53 -3.80 -8.77
CA PHE A 13 1.48 -4.33 -7.80
C PHE A 13 0.79 -5.17 -6.71
N THR A 14 -0.25 -4.60 -6.08
CA THR A 14 -1.00 -5.24 -4.99
C THR A 14 -1.90 -6.39 -5.46
N ALA A 15 -2.21 -6.47 -6.76
CA ALA A 15 -3.00 -7.56 -7.33
C ALA A 15 -2.21 -8.86 -7.54
N GLN A 16 -0.88 -8.83 -7.49
CA GLN A 16 -0.01 -10.01 -7.58
C GLN A 16 -0.35 -10.99 -8.74
N GLY A 17 -0.86 -10.45 -9.86
CA GLY A 17 -1.26 -11.23 -11.05
C GLY A 17 -2.70 -11.77 -11.05
N ASP A 18 -3.50 -11.60 -10.00
CA ASP A 18 -4.93 -11.94 -9.98
C ASP A 18 -5.79 -10.73 -10.41
N MET A 19 -6.43 -10.84 -11.57
CA MET A 19 -7.30 -9.78 -12.11
C MET A 19 -8.54 -9.46 -11.25
N ARG A 20 -9.08 -10.44 -10.51
CA ARG A 20 -10.19 -10.19 -9.57
C ARG A 20 -9.71 -9.38 -8.38
N GLN A 21 -8.50 -9.66 -7.88
CA GLN A 21 -7.90 -8.87 -6.81
C GLN A 21 -7.66 -7.41 -7.26
N ALA A 22 -7.15 -7.21 -8.49
CA ALA A 22 -7.00 -5.87 -9.06
C ALA A 22 -8.32 -5.08 -9.08
N LEU A 23 -9.41 -5.72 -9.52
CA LEU A 23 -10.74 -5.09 -9.54
C LEU A 23 -11.26 -4.79 -8.14
N ASN A 24 -11.08 -5.71 -7.19
CA ASN A 24 -11.49 -5.51 -5.80
C ASN A 24 -10.73 -4.36 -5.16
N ASN A 25 -9.41 -4.30 -5.33
CA ASN A 25 -8.57 -3.22 -4.80
C ASN A 25 -8.99 -1.87 -5.40
N LEU A 26 -9.25 -1.81 -6.70
CA LEU A 26 -9.68 -0.59 -7.39
C LEU A 26 -11.04 -0.11 -6.87
N GLN A 27 -12.02 -1.01 -6.79
CA GLN A 27 -13.37 -0.69 -6.32
C GLN A 27 -13.37 -0.26 -4.86
N SER A 28 -12.67 -0.99 -4.00
CA SER A 28 -12.55 -0.66 -2.58
C SER A 28 -11.86 0.69 -2.37
N THR A 29 -10.80 0.99 -3.14
CA THR A 29 -10.12 2.29 -3.09
C THR A 29 -11.03 3.43 -3.51
N HIS A 30 -11.72 3.29 -4.64
CA HIS A 30 -12.65 4.31 -5.10
C HIS A 30 -13.85 4.48 -4.15
N ASN A 31 -14.40 3.40 -3.62
CA ASN A 31 -15.54 3.44 -2.69
C ASN A 31 -15.14 4.04 -1.32
N GLY A 32 -13.91 3.80 -0.86
CA GLY A 32 -13.41 4.34 0.40
C GLY A 32 -13.00 5.81 0.33
N PHE A 33 -12.40 6.24 -0.78
CA PHE A 33 -11.71 7.54 -0.86
C PHE A 33 -12.16 8.44 -2.01
N GLY A 34 -12.95 7.95 -2.97
CA GLY A 34 -13.42 8.70 -4.14
C GLY A 34 -12.34 9.03 -5.19
N HIS A 35 -11.07 8.73 -4.90
CA HIS A 35 -9.94 8.97 -5.77
C HIS A 35 -8.89 7.84 -5.62
N VAL A 36 -8.42 7.31 -6.74
CA VAL A 36 -7.46 6.20 -6.78
C VAL A 36 -6.05 6.75 -7.00
N ASN A 37 -5.30 6.90 -5.92
CA ASN A 37 -3.87 7.20 -5.93
C ASN A 37 -3.09 6.13 -5.13
N SER A 38 -1.77 6.10 -5.23
CA SER A 38 -0.94 5.08 -4.58
C SER A 38 -1.17 5.03 -3.06
N GLU A 39 -1.24 6.19 -2.40
CA GLU A 39 -1.49 6.31 -0.97
C GLU A 39 -2.78 5.61 -0.53
N ASN A 40 -3.90 5.87 -1.22
CA ASN A 40 -5.19 5.28 -0.88
C ASN A 40 -5.21 3.77 -1.17
N VAL A 41 -4.55 3.34 -2.26
CA VAL A 41 -4.45 1.91 -2.61
C VAL A 41 -3.71 1.13 -1.52
N PHE A 42 -2.55 1.62 -1.08
CA PHE A 42 -1.75 0.96 -0.04
C PHE A 42 -2.47 0.95 1.32
N LYS A 43 -3.22 2.02 1.64
CA LYS A 43 -4.08 2.05 2.83
C LYS A 43 -5.20 1.00 2.80
N VAL A 44 -5.79 0.74 1.64
CA VAL A 44 -6.88 -0.27 1.51
C VAL A 44 -6.35 -1.69 1.46
N CYS A 45 -5.18 -1.88 0.87
CA CYS A 45 -4.61 -3.22 0.68
C CYS A 45 -3.72 -3.66 1.85
N ASP A 46 -3.61 -2.86 2.92
CA ASP A 46 -2.74 -3.10 4.08
C ASP A 46 -1.27 -3.39 3.73
N GLU A 47 -0.78 -2.83 2.62
CA GLU A 47 0.58 -3.03 2.12
C GLU A 47 1.48 -1.85 2.55
N PRO A 48 2.40 -2.04 3.50
CA PRO A 48 3.27 -0.96 3.97
C PRO A 48 4.30 -0.57 2.91
N HIS A 49 4.61 0.72 2.83
CA HIS A 49 5.63 1.21 1.91
C HIS A 49 7.01 0.58 2.22
N PRO A 50 7.82 0.17 1.22
CA PRO A 50 9.10 -0.51 1.44
C PRO A 50 10.09 0.25 2.34
N LEU A 51 10.04 1.59 2.33
CA LEU A 51 10.82 2.44 3.23
C LEU A 51 10.50 2.17 4.71
N LEU A 52 9.22 1.99 5.05
CA LEU A 52 8.77 1.72 6.42
C LEU A 52 9.30 0.36 6.90
N ILE A 53 9.24 -0.66 6.04
CA ILE A 53 9.79 -2.00 6.33
C ILE A 53 11.30 -1.90 6.59
N LYS A 54 12.02 -1.14 5.75
CA LYS A 54 13.47 -0.94 5.90
C LYS A 54 13.81 -0.23 7.21
N GLU A 55 13.06 0.79 7.59
CA GLU A 55 13.24 1.51 8.85
C GLU A 55 12.97 0.61 10.06
N MET A 56 11.89 -0.17 10.03
CA MET A 56 11.58 -1.16 11.07
C MET A 56 12.74 -2.16 11.24
N LEU A 57 13.25 -2.73 10.14
CA LEU A 57 14.39 -3.65 10.17
C LEU A 57 15.66 -2.98 10.70
N ASN A 58 15.94 -1.73 10.31
CA ASN A 58 17.09 -0.98 10.83
C ASN A 58 16.98 -0.73 12.33
N SER A 59 15.80 -0.38 12.84
CA SER A 59 15.55 -0.20 14.28
C SER A 59 15.80 -1.51 15.05
N CYS A 60 15.37 -2.65 14.49
CA CYS A 60 15.68 -3.98 15.05
C CYS A 60 17.20 -4.24 15.12
N VAL A 61 17.95 -3.93 14.06
CA VAL A 61 19.42 -4.08 14.01
C VAL A 61 20.10 -3.18 15.06
N GLN A 62 19.57 -1.98 15.29
CA GLN A 62 20.08 -1.02 16.27
C GLN A 62 19.68 -1.35 17.72
N ARG A 63 18.90 -2.42 17.94
CA ARG A 63 18.30 -2.80 19.25
C ARG A 63 17.39 -1.71 19.85
N ASP A 64 16.84 -0.83 19.01
CA ASP A 64 15.87 0.17 19.44
C ASP A 64 14.45 -0.40 19.33
N ILE A 65 14.03 -1.14 20.36
CA ILE A 65 12.75 -1.86 20.40
C ILE A 65 11.56 -0.88 20.37
N ASN A 66 11.69 0.30 20.98
CA ASN A 66 10.62 1.29 21.00
C ASN A 66 10.34 1.83 19.60
N LYS A 67 11.41 2.11 18.84
CA LYS A 67 11.32 2.62 17.46
C LYS A 67 10.99 1.54 16.43
N ALA A 68 11.28 0.27 16.74
CA ALA A 68 10.92 -0.85 15.85
C ALA A 68 9.43 -1.24 15.93
N TYR A 69 8.78 -0.99 17.07
CA TYR A 69 7.38 -1.36 17.31
C TYR A 69 6.38 -0.23 16.98
N SER A 70 6.84 1.02 16.97
CA SER A 70 6.01 2.21 16.69
C SER A 70 5.98 2.52 15.19
#